data_AF-A0A0N4VV63-F1
#
_entry.id   AF-A0A0N4VV63-F1
#
_cell.length_a   1.000
_cell.length_b   1.000
_cell.length_c   1.000
_cell.angle_alpha   90.00
_cell.angle_beta   90.00
_cell.angle_gamma   90.00
#
_symmetry.space_group_name_H-M   'P 1'
#
loop_
_entity.id
_entity.type
_entity.pdbx_description
1 polymer ?
#
loop_
_entity_poly.entity_id
_entity_poly.type
_entity_poly.pdbx_seq_one_letter_code
_entity_poly.pdbx_strand_id
1 'polypeptide(L)'
;MPILSCLNIFPAYFCYVVRLWFQQFGGKPIECLVPDIFSSSWEQYAENYCWAQDTYYVPMSQAVAGMPDDDRRKRQISYYQWVPFFLLAEAACFRLPSILWQYLACHSGIKIHEVVKLSSDPNNIKPDIKRANIRSLTVHLQQIRPHRLFWFCNLPYSAFFVTWMYLCTKFFYLANVCLQLLLMNK
;
A
#
# COMPACT_ATOMS: atom_id res chain seq x y z
N MET A 1 13.04 3.93 14.47
CA MET A 1 12.04 5.02 14.34
C MET A 1 11.03 4.86 13.18
N PRO A 2 11.35 4.37 11.96
CA PRO A 2 10.33 4.27 10.89
C PRO A 2 9.25 3.19 11.12
N ILE A 3 9.54 2.18 11.96
CA ILE A 3 8.62 1.06 12.22
C ILE A 3 7.47 1.47 13.17
N LEU A 4 7.70 2.40 14.11
CA LEU A 4 6.66 2.90 15.01
C LEU A 4 5.66 3.81 14.28
N SER A 5 6.15 4.63 13.35
CA SER A 5 5.30 5.49 12.52
C SER A 5 4.32 4.68 11.65
N CYS A 6 4.77 3.55 11.09
CA CYS A 6 3.92 2.67 10.28
C CYS A 6 2.91 1.83 11.10
N LEU A 7 3.03 1.74 12.42
CA LEU A 7 2.10 0.97 13.27
C LEU A 7 0.83 1.77 13.59
N ASN A 8 0.94 3.09 13.74
CA ASN A 8 -0.19 3.98 14.04
C ASN A 8 -0.88 4.56 12.79
N ILE A 9 -0.16 4.68 11.67
CA ILE A 9 -0.73 5.19 10.40
C ILE A 9 -1.72 4.20 9.77
N PHE A 10 -1.47 2.90 9.92
CA PHE A 10 -2.24 1.85 9.26
C PHE A 10 -3.69 1.72 9.75
N PRO A 11 -3.97 1.66 11.07
CA PRO A 11 -5.36 1.64 11.55
C PRO A 11 -6.10 2.94 11.19
N ALA A 12 -5.43 4.10 11.24
CA ALA A 12 -6.03 5.37 10.86
C ALA A 12 -6.39 5.42 9.37
N TYR A 13 -5.49 4.95 8.50
CA TYR A 13 -5.73 4.89 7.06
C TYR A 13 -6.81 3.86 6.70
N PHE A 14 -6.80 2.69 7.35
CA PHE A 14 -7.85 1.69 7.18
C PHE A 14 -9.23 2.24 7.56
N CYS A 15 -9.34 2.94 8.70
CA CYS A 15 -10.58 3.60 9.08
C CYS A 15 -11.01 4.69 8.07
N TYR A 16 -10.07 5.47 7.53
CA TYR A 16 -10.36 6.47 6.51
C TYR A 16 -10.93 5.85 5.25
N VAL A 17 -10.31 4.76 4.77
CA VAL A 17 -10.81 4.02 3.61
C VAL A 17 -12.19 3.41 3.87
N VAL A 18 -12.41 2.77 5.02
CA VAL A 18 -13.71 2.19 5.36
C VAL A 18 -14.80 3.26 5.36
N ARG A 19 -14.49 4.46 5.84
CA ARG A 19 -15.39 5.61 5.78
C ARG A 19 -15.70 6.03 4.34
N LEU A 20 -14.68 6.14 3.48
CA LEU A 20 -14.88 6.46 2.06
C LEU A 20 -15.73 5.40 1.37
N TRP A 21 -15.48 4.13 1.64
CA TRP A 21 -16.30 3.02 1.16
C TRP A 21 -17.76 3.16 1.59
N PHE A 22 -18.00 3.45 2.87
CA PHE A 22 -19.36 3.67 3.37
C PHE A 22 -20.05 4.86 2.70
N GLN A 23 -19.33 5.94 2.39
CA GLN A 23 -19.92 7.09 1.68
C GLN A 23 -20.25 6.76 0.22
N GLN A 24 -19.38 6.03 -0.47
CA GLN A 24 -19.58 5.69 -1.89
C GLN A 24 -20.64 4.60 -2.12
N PHE A 25 -20.72 3.59 -1.24
CA PHE A 25 -21.60 2.42 -1.42
C PHE A 25 -22.81 2.38 -0.48
N GLY A 26 -22.74 3.08 0.66
CA GLY A 26 -23.82 3.14 1.65
C GLY A 26 -24.57 4.46 1.68
N GLY A 27 -24.09 5.48 0.96
CA GLY A 27 -24.72 6.78 0.81
C GLY A 27 -25.37 6.97 -0.56
N LYS A 28 -25.72 8.23 -0.87
CA LYS A 28 -26.12 8.66 -2.22
C LYS A 28 -24.91 9.25 -2.95
N PRO A 29 -24.26 8.51 -3.86
CA PRO A 29 -23.04 8.97 -4.53
C PRO A 29 -23.30 9.97 -5.67
N ILE A 30 -24.53 10.00 -6.20
CA ILE A 30 -24.95 10.90 -7.28
C ILE A 30 -26.41 11.29 -7.09
N GLU A 31 -26.72 12.56 -7.34
CA GLU A 31 -28.10 13.07 -7.36
C GLU A 31 -28.43 13.39 -8.82
N CYS A 32 -29.55 12.88 -9.30
CA CYS A 32 -29.97 13.05 -10.69
C CYS A 32 -31.09 14.08 -10.79
N LEU A 33 -31.06 14.92 -11.81
CA LEU A 33 -32.21 15.78 -12.13
C LEU A 33 -33.29 14.93 -12.81
N VAL A 34 -34.26 14.46 -12.02
CA VAL A 34 -35.43 13.72 -12.49
C VAL A 34 -36.66 14.63 -12.57
N PRO A 35 -37.63 14.33 -13.47
CA PRO A 35 -38.86 15.11 -13.56
C PRO A 35 -39.76 14.91 -12.34
N ASP A 36 -40.49 15.95 -11.95
CA ASP A 36 -41.30 16.03 -10.71
C ASP A 36 -42.44 15.01 -10.60
N ILE A 37 -42.74 14.28 -11.68
CA ILE A 37 -43.72 13.17 -11.68
C ILE A 37 -43.16 11.89 -11.04
N PHE A 38 -41.86 11.82 -10.77
CA PHE A 38 -41.21 10.64 -10.19
C PHE A 38 -41.41 10.62 -8.67
N SER A 39 -41.88 9.49 -8.13
CA SER A 39 -41.88 9.28 -6.68
C SER A 39 -40.45 9.05 -6.17
N SER A 40 -40.23 9.24 -4.87
CA SER A 40 -38.92 9.07 -4.24
C SER A 40 -38.28 7.69 -4.49
N SER A 41 -39.09 6.63 -4.65
CA SER A 41 -38.59 5.29 -5.00
C SER A 41 -38.03 5.21 -6.42
N TRP A 42 -38.66 5.92 -7.37
CA TRP A 42 -38.18 5.99 -8.75
C TRP A 42 -36.95 6.88 -8.89
N GLU A 43 -36.87 7.94 -8.10
CA GLU A 43 -35.68 8.79 -7.97
C GLU A 43 -34.47 7.95 -7.49
N GLN A 44 -34.62 7.20 -6.39
CA GLN A 44 -33.56 6.29 -5.91
C GLN A 44 -33.17 5.22 -6.94
N TYR A 45 -34.13 4.70 -7.70
CA TYR A 45 -33.84 3.76 -8.79
C TYR A 45 -33.03 4.43 -9.90
N ALA A 46 -33.40 5.64 -10.32
CA ALA A 46 -32.70 6.40 -11.34
C ALA A 46 -31.27 6.77 -10.89
N GLU A 47 -31.09 7.22 -9.64
CA GLU A 47 -29.78 7.49 -9.05
C GLU A 47 -28.88 6.24 -9.08
N ASN A 48 -29.38 5.10 -8.63
CA ASN A 48 -28.62 3.83 -8.62
C ASN A 48 -28.30 3.35 -10.04
N TYR A 49 -29.23 3.52 -10.98
CA TYR A 49 -29.02 3.18 -12.38
C TYR A 49 -27.93 4.07 -13.01
N CYS A 50 -28.00 5.39 -12.79
CA CYS A 50 -27.00 6.35 -13.26
C CYS A 50 -25.63 6.16 -12.61
N TRP A 51 -25.58 5.69 -11.36
CA TRP A 51 -24.32 5.36 -10.70
C TRP A 51 -23.69 4.07 -11.24
N ALA A 52 -24.50 3.04 -11.54
CA ALA A 52 -24.01 1.75 -12.04
C ALA A 52 -23.57 1.84 -13.51
N GLN A 53 -24.23 2.67 -14.30
CA GLN A 53 -23.94 2.86 -15.73
C GLN A 53 -22.89 3.95 -15.96
N ASP A 54 -22.04 3.79 -16.97
CA ASP A 54 -21.05 4.81 -17.35
C ASP A 54 -21.73 6.13 -17.75
N THR A 55 -21.38 7.21 -17.06
CA THR A 55 -21.82 8.58 -17.38
C THR A 55 -20.87 9.23 -18.38
N TYR A 56 -21.31 10.27 -19.10
CA TYR A 56 -20.48 11.01 -20.04
C TYR A 56 -20.68 12.52 -19.89
N TYR A 57 -19.61 13.28 -20.09
CA TYR A 57 -19.66 14.74 -20.01
C TYR A 57 -20.03 15.38 -21.36
N VAL A 58 -20.98 16.30 -21.33
CA VAL A 58 -21.38 17.13 -22.49
C VAL A 58 -21.30 18.60 -22.11
N PRO A 59 -20.60 19.44 -22.90
CA PRO A 59 -20.60 20.88 -22.67
C PRO A 59 -22.01 21.46 -22.95
N MET A 60 -22.44 22.42 -22.13
CA MET A 60 -23.78 23.03 -22.22
C MET A 60 -24.09 23.70 -23.57
N SER A 61 -23.08 23.96 -24.41
CA SER A 61 -23.22 24.56 -25.74
C SER A 61 -23.59 23.57 -26.85
N GLN A 62 -23.55 22.25 -26.59
CA GLN A 62 -23.85 21.21 -27.58
C GLN A 62 -25.15 20.48 -27.22
N ALA A 63 -26.05 20.32 -28.21
CA ALA A 63 -27.25 19.52 -28.05
C ALA A 63 -26.89 18.02 -28.01
N VAL A 64 -27.52 17.27 -27.09
CA VAL A 64 -27.31 15.82 -26.93
C VAL A 64 -27.92 15.04 -28.11
N ALA A 65 -28.98 15.56 -28.72
CA ALA A 65 -29.64 14.96 -29.87
C ALA A 65 -28.78 15.13 -31.13
N GLY A 66 -28.10 14.04 -31.54
CA GLY A 66 -27.29 13.99 -32.77
C GLY A 66 -25.80 13.71 -32.57
N MET A 67 -25.34 13.49 -31.34
CA MET A 67 -23.93 13.11 -31.08
C MET A 67 -23.66 11.66 -31.54
N PRO A 68 -22.60 11.40 -32.33
CA PRO A 68 -22.22 10.04 -32.70
C PRO A 68 -21.79 9.23 -31.47
N ASP A 69 -22.16 7.95 -31.44
CA ASP A 69 -21.90 7.05 -30.31
C ASP A 69 -20.41 6.93 -29.96
N ASP A 70 -19.53 7.05 -30.95
CA ASP A 70 -18.07 7.02 -30.75
C ASP A 70 -17.56 8.18 -29.89
N ASP A 71 -18.10 9.39 -30.07
CA ASP A 71 -17.70 10.55 -29.27
C ASP A 71 -18.26 10.48 -27.85
N ARG A 72 -19.45 9.88 -27.70
CA ARG A 72 -20.03 9.60 -26.39
C ARG A 72 -19.16 8.61 -25.61
N ARG A 73 -18.67 7.55 -26.27
CA ARG A 73 -17.81 6.52 -25.66
C ARG A 73 -16.46 7.07 -25.23
N LYS A 74 -15.85 7.97 -26.01
CA LYS A 74 -14.59 8.64 -25.64
C LYS A 74 -14.69 9.54 -24.41
N ARG A 75 -15.89 10.06 -24.12
CA ARG A 75 -16.15 10.98 -23.00
C ARG A 75 -16.74 10.28 -21.77
N GLN A 76 -16.74 8.95 -21.73
CA GLN A 76 -17.26 8.20 -20.59
C GLN A 76 -16.36 8.36 -19.36
N ILE A 77 -17.00 8.51 -18.21
CA ILE A 77 -16.36 8.76 -16.92
C ILE A 77 -16.82 7.67 -15.95
N SER A 78 -15.97 6.65 -15.79
CA SER A 78 -16.23 5.49 -14.90
C SER A 78 -15.25 5.36 -13.74
N TYR A 79 -14.21 6.21 -13.70
CA TYR A 79 -13.08 6.02 -12.78
C TYR A 79 -13.48 6.16 -11.30
N TYR A 80 -14.49 6.97 -10.96
CA TYR A 80 -14.91 7.23 -9.58
C TYR A 80 -15.33 5.97 -8.80
N GLN A 81 -15.89 4.99 -9.50
CA GLN A 81 -16.26 3.70 -8.89
C GLN A 81 -15.03 2.94 -8.42
N TRP A 82 -13.93 3.05 -9.15
CA TRP A 82 -12.70 2.27 -8.92
C TRP A 82 -11.70 2.96 -7.98
N VAL A 83 -11.76 4.29 -7.84
CA VAL A 83 -10.86 5.07 -6.97
C VAL A 83 -10.73 4.50 -5.55
N PRO A 84 -11.82 4.14 -4.82
CA PRO A 84 -11.71 3.59 -3.47
C PRO A 84 -10.95 2.26 -3.40
N PHE A 85 -11.04 1.43 -4.46
CA PHE A 85 -10.31 0.17 -4.55
C PHE A 85 -8.82 0.40 -4.85
N PHE A 86 -8.51 1.37 -5.71
CA PHE A 86 -7.12 1.75 -5.98
C PHE A 86 -6.43 2.32 -4.74
N LEU A 87 -7.08 3.20 -3.99
CA LEU A 87 -6.55 3.76 -2.73
C LEU A 87 -6.32 2.70 -1.64
N LEU A 88 -7.14 1.63 -1.65
CA LEU A 88 -6.95 0.45 -0.81
C LEU A 88 -5.71 -0.34 -1.20
N ALA A 89 -5.62 -0.68 -2.48
CA ALA A 89 -4.49 -1.42 -3.02
C ALA A 89 -3.18 -0.64 -2.82
N GLU A 90 -3.22 0.67 -3.01
CA GLU A 90 -2.09 1.58 -2.81
C GLU A 90 -1.52 1.48 -1.39
N ALA A 91 -2.39 1.58 -0.38
CA ALA A 91 -1.98 1.50 1.01
C ALA A 91 -1.54 0.10 1.43
N ALA A 92 -2.15 -0.94 0.88
CA ALA A 92 -1.69 -2.31 1.06
C ALA A 92 -0.27 -2.48 0.48
N CYS A 93 -0.02 -1.96 -0.72
CA CYS A 93 1.28 -1.99 -1.38
C CYS A 93 2.37 -1.25 -0.58
N PHE A 94 2.05 -0.13 0.08
CA PHE A 94 2.97 0.54 1.00
C PHE A 94 3.31 -0.30 2.24
N ARG A 95 2.43 -1.22 2.64
CA ARG A 95 2.66 -2.10 3.79
C ARG A 95 3.46 -3.35 3.43
N LEU A 96 3.36 -3.85 2.20
CA LEU A 96 4.07 -5.04 1.70
C LEU A 96 5.57 -5.06 2.05
N PRO A 97 6.38 -4.02 1.79
CA PRO A 97 7.81 -4.07 2.08
C PRO A 97 8.12 -4.17 3.59
N SER A 98 7.27 -3.63 4.46
CA SER A 98 7.40 -3.82 5.91
C SER A 98 7.09 -5.25 6.36
N ILE A 99 6.06 -5.85 5.78
CA ILE A 99 5.69 -7.26 6.06
C ILE A 99 6.77 -8.19 5.53
N LEU A 100 7.26 -7.95 4.31
CA LEU A 100 8.33 -8.72 3.69
C LEU A 100 9.60 -8.69 4.54
N TRP A 101 10.00 -7.52 5.05
CA TRP A 101 11.14 -7.41 5.96
C TRP A 101 10.94 -8.20 7.25
N GLN A 102 9.76 -8.14 7.87
CA GLN A 102 9.45 -8.90 9.09
C GLN A 102 9.41 -10.41 8.83
N TYR A 103 8.81 -10.82 7.72
CA TYR A 103 8.74 -12.22 7.31
C TYR A 103 10.15 -12.80 7.07
N LEU A 104 10.98 -12.10 6.31
CA LEU A 104 12.36 -12.52 6.05
C LEU A 104 13.24 -12.49 7.32
N ALA A 105 13.06 -11.50 8.19
CA ALA A 105 13.73 -11.44 9.48
C ALA A 105 13.32 -12.61 10.40
N CYS A 106 12.03 -12.98 10.42
CA CYS A 106 11.51 -14.10 11.18
C CYS A 106 12.04 -15.43 10.63
N HIS A 107 12.10 -15.58 9.30
CA HIS A 107 12.61 -16.78 8.64
C HIS A 107 14.11 -16.98 8.83
N SER A 108 14.86 -15.89 9.02
CA SER A 108 16.31 -15.92 9.27
C SER A 108 16.66 -16.27 10.73
N GLY A 109 15.68 -16.29 11.64
CA GLY A 109 15.91 -16.54 13.07
C GLY A 109 16.76 -15.47 13.79
N ILE A 110 17.14 -14.40 13.09
CA ILE A 110 17.92 -13.28 13.64
C ILE A 110 16.96 -12.18 14.07
N LYS A 111 16.98 -11.83 15.36
CA LYS A 111 16.35 -10.60 15.85
C LYS A 111 17.19 -9.38 15.46
N ILE A 112 17.03 -8.92 14.21
CA ILE A 112 17.81 -7.78 13.65
C ILE A 112 17.64 -6.53 14.52
N HIS A 113 16.47 -6.33 15.14
CA HIS A 113 16.24 -5.23 16.07
C HIS A 113 17.17 -5.27 17.30
N GLU A 114 17.39 -6.45 17.88
CA GLU A 114 18.29 -6.58 19.04
C GLU A 114 19.75 -6.33 18.62
N VAL A 115 20.16 -6.82 17.45
CA VAL A 115 21.51 -6.58 16.89
C VAL A 115 21.76 -5.10 16.63
N VAL A 116 20.80 -4.39 16.03
CA VAL A 116 20.90 -2.94 15.79
C VAL A 116 20.89 -2.15 17.10
N LYS A 117 20.11 -2.59 18.10
CA LYS A 117 20.07 -1.97 19.42
C LYS A 117 21.39 -2.14 20.19
N LEU A 118 21.98 -3.34 20.16
CA LEU A 118 23.27 -3.62 20.80
C LEU A 118 24.43 -2.87 20.14
N SER A 119 24.39 -2.72 18.82
CA SER A 119 25.43 -2.00 18.07
C SER A 119 25.31 -0.48 18.21
N SER A 120 24.09 0.05 18.31
CA SER A 120 23.83 1.50 18.48
C SER A 120 23.77 1.96 19.94
N ASP A 121 24.12 1.10 20.92
CA ASP A 121 24.12 1.44 22.34
C ASP A 121 25.18 2.54 22.63
N PRO A 122 24.82 3.69 23.23
CA PRO A 122 25.76 4.75 23.58
C PRO A 122 26.87 4.29 24.54
N ASN A 123 26.67 3.19 25.28
CA ASN A 123 27.69 2.62 26.16
C ASN A 123 28.84 1.90 25.42
N ASN A 124 28.73 1.67 24.10
CA ASN A 124 29.80 1.11 23.26
C ASN A 124 31.02 2.01 23.10
N ILE A 125 30.99 3.24 23.64
CA ILE A 125 32.17 4.13 23.71
C ILE A 125 33.27 3.51 24.59
N LYS A 126 32.89 2.73 25.62
CA LYS A 126 33.85 2.03 26.48
C LYS A 126 34.34 0.74 25.80
N PRO A 127 35.66 0.54 25.65
CA PRO A 127 36.22 -0.59 24.89
C PRO A 127 35.89 -1.95 25.50
N ASP A 128 35.75 -2.04 26.83
CA ASP A 128 35.43 -3.30 27.52
C ASP A 128 33.98 -3.74 27.29
N ILE A 129 33.03 -2.79 27.37
CA ILE A 129 31.61 -3.02 27.10
C ILE A 129 31.40 -3.38 25.62
N LYS A 130 32.10 -2.68 24.72
CA LYS A 130 32.09 -2.99 23.28
C LYS A 130 32.55 -4.42 23.00
N ARG A 131 33.65 -4.88 23.62
CA ARG A 131 34.15 -6.26 23.45
C ARG A 131 33.18 -7.30 23.99
N ALA A 132 32.52 -7.04 25.12
CA ALA A 132 31.49 -7.91 25.67
C ALA A 132 30.25 -8.01 24.75
N ASN A 133 29.78 -6.87 24.23
CA ASN A 133 28.67 -6.81 23.26
C ASN A 133 28.98 -7.55 21.97
N ILE A 134 30.19 -7.36 21.41
CA ILE A 134 30.64 -8.09 20.21
C ILE A 134 30.65 -9.59 20.48
N ARG A 135 31.19 -10.04 21.63
CA ARG A 135 31.27 -11.46 21.97
C ARG A 135 29.88 -12.09 22.10
N SER A 136 28.93 -11.41 22.74
CA SER A 136 27.54 -11.84 22.83
C SER A 136 26.90 -11.95 21.44
N LEU A 137 27.14 -10.96 20.56
CA LEU A 137 26.65 -10.95 19.19
C LEU A 137 27.17 -12.14 18.36
N THR A 138 28.47 -12.42 18.46
CA THR A 138 29.11 -13.52 17.71
C THR A 138 28.57 -14.88 18.12
N VAL A 139 28.30 -15.09 19.41
CA VAL A 139 27.69 -16.34 19.91
C VAL A 139 26.27 -16.51 19.37
N HIS A 140 25.45 -15.45 19.40
CA HIS A 140 24.10 -15.48 18.81
C HIS A 140 24.11 -15.76 17.31
N LEU A 141 25.11 -15.24 16.58
CA LEU A 141 25.27 -15.50 15.14
C LEU A 141 25.77 -16.92 14.85
N GLN A 142 26.69 -17.45 15.66
CA GLN A 142 27.23 -18.81 15.51
C GLN A 142 26.20 -19.90 15.84
N GLN A 143 25.24 -19.62 16.73
CA GLN A 143 24.20 -20.58 17.12
C GLN A 143 23.12 -20.79 16.03
N ILE A 144 23.08 -19.94 15.02
CA ILE A 144 22.09 -20.02 13.95
C ILE A 144 22.57 -21.03 12.89
N ARG A 145 21.92 -22.19 12.84
CA ARG A 145 22.17 -23.23 11.83
C ARG A 145 21.73 -22.74 10.44
N PRO A 146 22.52 -23.00 9.36
CA PRO A 146 22.11 -22.70 8.00
C PRO A 146 20.90 -23.57 7.60
N HIS A 147 19.79 -22.94 7.22
CA HIS A 147 18.58 -23.64 6.77
C HIS A 147 18.76 -24.17 5.33
N ARG A 148 18.41 -25.45 5.11
CA ARG A 148 18.55 -26.19 3.83
C ARG A 148 17.69 -25.68 2.66
N LEU A 149 16.73 -24.78 2.87
CA LEU A 149 15.68 -24.46 1.88
C LEU A 149 16.16 -23.55 0.73
N PHE A 150 17.30 -22.89 0.88
CA PHE A 150 17.82 -21.91 -0.09
C PHE A 150 19.04 -22.42 -0.88
N TRP A 151 19.00 -23.69 -1.27
CA TRP A 151 20.10 -24.41 -1.97
C TRP A 151 20.61 -23.73 -3.25
N PHE A 152 19.81 -22.88 -3.91
CA PHE A 152 20.24 -22.13 -5.11
C PHE A 152 20.97 -20.80 -4.83
N CYS A 153 20.82 -20.16 -3.66
CA CYS A 153 21.63 -18.97 -3.31
C CYS A 153 22.57 -19.31 -2.16
N ASN A 154 23.65 -20.00 -2.50
CA ASN A 154 24.78 -20.33 -1.61
C ASN A 154 25.64 -19.07 -1.33
N LEU A 155 25.01 -17.94 -0.99
CA LEU A 155 25.70 -16.72 -0.59
C LEU A 155 26.07 -16.85 0.90
N PRO A 156 27.34 -16.62 1.28
CA PRO A 156 27.77 -16.77 2.66
C PRO A 156 26.88 -15.91 3.57
N TYR A 157 26.52 -16.48 4.73
CA TYR A 157 25.74 -15.88 5.82
C TYR A 157 26.54 -14.75 6.49
N SER A 158 26.86 -13.75 5.68
CA SER A 158 27.73 -12.61 5.93
C SER A 158 26.90 -11.35 5.72
N ALA A 159 27.35 -10.23 6.27
CA ALA A 159 26.71 -8.91 6.22
C ALA A 159 26.08 -8.55 4.86
N PHE A 160 26.61 -9.09 3.76
CA PHE A 160 26.09 -9.02 2.39
C PHE A 160 24.63 -9.47 2.23
N PHE A 161 24.18 -10.54 2.92
CA PHE A 161 22.79 -11.01 2.85
C PHE A 161 21.83 -9.98 3.47
N VAL A 162 22.18 -9.44 4.64
CA VAL A 162 21.37 -8.43 5.34
C VAL A 162 21.33 -7.13 4.56
N THR A 163 22.45 -6.72 3.96
CA THR A 163 22.49 -5.53 3.08
C THR A 163 21.68 -5.74 1.81
N TRP A 164 21.79 -6.90 1.17
CA TRP A 164 21.00 -7.21 -0.02
C TRP A 164 19.49 -7.23 0.26
N MET A 165 19.07 -7.85 1.37
CA MET A 165 17.67 -7.87 1.80
C MET A 165 17.13 -6.46 2.09
N TYR A 166 17.96 -5.61 2.70
CA TYR A 166 17.62 -4.21 2.96
C TYR A 166 17.49 -3.41 1.66
N LEU A 167 18.44 -3.56 0.73
CA LEU A 167 18.41 -2.91 -0.58
C LEU A 167 17.21 -3.35 -1.41
N CYS A 168 16.89 -4.65 -1.44
CA CYS A 168 15.68 -5.17 -2.09
C CYS A 168 14.42 -4.54 -1.50
N THR A 169 14.31 -4.45 -0.17
CA THR A 169 13.16 -3.83 0.50
C THR A 169 13.02 -2.35 0.11
N LYS A 170 14.14 -1.61 0.06
CA LYS A 170 14.16 -0.20 -0.38
C LYS A 170 13.82 -0.04 -1.86
N PHE A 171 14.29 -0.94 -2.71
CA PHE A 171 13.93 -0.98 -4.12
C PHE A 171 12.41 -1.20 -4.29
N PHE A 172 11.80 -2.14 -3.56
CA PHE A 172 10.36 -2.35 -3.58
C PHE A 172 9.57 -1.11 -3.11
N TYR A 173 10.06 -0.38 -2.10
CA TYR A 173 9.45 0.90 -1.70
C TYR A 173 9.48 1.92 -2.85
N LEU A 174 10.63 2.11 -3.49
CA LEU A 174 10.78 3.05 -4.60
C LEU A 174 9.93 2.64 -5.81
N ALA A 175 9.94 1.35 -6.16
CA ALA A 175 9.14 0.81 -7.25
C ALA A 175 7.64 1.02 -7.00
N ASN A 176 7.15 0.80 -5.77
CA ASN A 176 5.76 1.07 -5.41
C ASN A 176 5.39 2.55 -5.58
N VAL A 177 6.24 3.47 -5.08
CA VAL A 177 6.00 4.93 -5.22
C VAL A 177 5.98 5.34 -6.70
N CYS A 178 6.94 4.86 -7.49
CA CYS A 178 6.98 5.16 -8.92
C CYS A 178 5.76 4.60 -9.65
N LEU A 179 5.33 3.37 -9.33
CA LEU A 179 4.15 2.75 -9.92
C LEU A 179 2.88 3.57 -9.61
N GLN A 180 2.71 4.01 -8.37
CA GLN A 180 1.57 4.82 -7.94
C GLN A 180 1.57 6.20 -8.60
N LEU A 181 2.74 6.84 -8.71
CA LEU A 181 2.89 8.10 -9.41
C LEU A 181 2.52 7.97 -10.90
N LEU A 182 2.96 6.89 -11.56
CA LEU A 182 2.63 6.62 -12.95
C LEU A 182 1.14 6.29 -13.14
N LEU A 183 0.53 5.58 -12.18
CA LEU A 183 -0.89 5.23 -12.22
C LEU A 183 -1.78 6.46 -12.00
N MET A 184 -1.37 7.40 -11.15
CA MET A 184 -2.11 8.65 -10.90
C MET A 184 -1.95 9.69 -12.03
N ASN A 185 -0.86 9.61 -12.80
CA ASN A 185 -0.63 10.48 -13.94
C ASN A 185 -1.33 9.99 -15.23
N LYS A 186 -2.08 8.89 -15.16
CA LYS A 186 -2.74 8.26 -16.30
C LYS A 186 -4.25 8.22 -16.11
#